data_AF-A0A7Y8IB02-F1
#
_entry.id   AF-A0A7Y8IB02-F1
#
_cell.length_a   1.000
_cell.length_b   1.000
_cell.length_c   1.000
_cell.angle_alpha   90.00
_cell.angle_beta   90.00
_cell.angle_gamma   90.00
#
_symmetry.space_group_name_H-M   'P 1'
#
loop_
_entity.id
_entity.type
_entity.pdbx_description
1 polymer ?
#
loop_
_entity_poly.entity_id
_entity_poly.type
_entity_poly.pdbx_seq_one_letter_code
_entity_poly.pdbx_strand_id
1 'polypeptide(L)'
;MRATLKDGTKVPMHYSNFKDGAINYMTQLYSPFRCQTCIDGSSEFADISVSDAWTRDEFGNYLFKSQSKLLARTNKGINIISDAIKSGALVVEDVTVNKHYKTHRLHRRKKGLKTPLRVERLKRKGIVVPKYDKVPPRPTLKESIEERLETFVMFLGRYRYIRYPLYKFLTSKFGVPIVKIRQLIKSRKYRRKP
;
A
#
# COMPACT_ATOMS: atom_id res chain seq x y z
N MET A 1 9.37 15.19 -7.07
CA MET A 1 9.56 14.46 -8.34
C MET A 1 9.24 15.42 -9.48
N ARG A 2 10.08 15.48 -10.52
CA ARG A 2 9.89 16.37 -11.69
C ARG A 2 9.72 15.48 -12.92
N ALA A 3 8.80 15.84 -13.80
CA ALA A 3 8.70 15.26 -15.13
C ALA A 3 9.55 16.10 -16.09
N THR A 4 10.30 15.46 -16.96
CA THR A 4 10.93 16.11 -18.11
C THR A 4 10.04 15.86 -19.30
N LEU A 5 9.49 16.93 -19.87
CA LEU A 5 8.63 16.87 -21.06
C LEU A 5 9.47 16.64 -22.32
N LYS A 6 8.82 16.35 -23.45
CA LYS A 6 9.49 16.07 -24.73
C LYS A 6 10.34 17.24 -25.24
N ASP A 7 9.98 18.46 -24.88
CA ASP A 7 10.69 19.71 -25.18
C ASP A 7 11.83 20.02 -24.19
N GLY A 8 12.12 19.11 -23.24
CA GLY A 8 13.12 19.30 -22.20
C GLY A 8 12.62 20.08 -20.97
N THR A 9 11.40 20.62 -21.00
CA THR A 9 10.83 21.40 -19.90
C THR A 9 10.64 20.53 -18.66
N LYS A 10 11.10 21.01 -17.50
CA LYS A 10 10.99 20.29 -16.21
C LYS A 10 9.79 20.80 -15.41
N VAL A 11 8.76 19.96 -15.26
CA VAL A 11 7.53 20.30 -14.51
C VAL A 11 7.49 19.56 -13.17
N PRO A 12 7.26 20.25 -12.04
CA PRO A 12 7.04 19.57 -10.76
C PRO A 12 5.72 18.77 -10.80
N MET A 13 5.79 17.46 -10.60
CA MET A 13 4.58 16.61 -10.68
C MET A 13 3.65 16.76 -9.46
N HIS A 14 4.21 17.09 -8.29
CA HIS A 14 3.45 17.38 -7.08
C HIS A 14 4.31 18.16 -6.08
N TYR A 15 3.68 18.97 -5.24
CA TYR A 15 4.32 19.65 -4.10
C TYR A 15 4.28 18.81 -2.81
N SER A 16 3.62 17.66 -2.86
CA SER A 16 3.46 16.74 -1.72
C SER A 16 4.68 15.83 -1.48
N ASN A 17 4.68 15.07 -0.38
CA ASN A 17 5.61 13.95 -0.22
C ASN A 17 5.16 12.78 -1.11
N PHE A 18 6.10 12.10 -1.77
CA PHE A 18 5.78 10.99 -2.70
C PHE A 18 4.96 9.87 -2.05
N LYS A 19 5.42 9.35 -0.89
CA LYS A 19 4.79 8.22 -0.22
C LYS A 19 3.63 8.64 0.67
N ASP A 20 3.89 9.59 1.58
CA ASP A 20 2.89 9.99 2.58
C ASP A 20 1.79 10.89 1.98
N GLY A 21 2.02 11.41 0.76
CA GLY A 21 1.08 12.18 -0.03
C GLY A 21 0.65 11.50 -1.33
N ALA A 22 1.36 11.76 -2.43
CA ALA A 22 0.91 11.46 -3.79
C ALA A 22 0.40 10.02 -3.98
N ILE A 23 1.17 9.00 -3.59
CA ILE A 23 0.75 7.59 -3.68
C ILE A 23 -0.52 7.33 -2.87
N ASN A 24 -0.61 7.83 -1.65
CA ASN A 24 -1.78 7.61 -0.79
C ASN A 24 -3.03 8.25 -1.41
N TYR A 25 -2.91 9.45 -1.98
CA TYR A 25 -4.02 10.13 -2.65
C TYR A 25 -4.45 9.36 -3.88
N MET A 26 -3.51 8.98 -4.74
CA MET A 26 -3.79 8.22 -5.95
C MET A 26 -4.42 6.86 -5.62
N THR A 27 -3.92 6.16 -4.59
CA THR A 27 -4.49 4.88 -4.15
C THR A 27 -5.94 5.04 -3.72
N GLN A 28 -6.32 6.11 -3.02
CA GLN A 28 -7.70 6.29 -2.59
C GLN A 28 -8.61 6.78 -3.72
N LEU A 29 -8.10 7.66 -4.58
CA LEU A 29 -8.88 8.35 -5.60
C LEU A 29 -8.99 7.61 -6.94
N TYR A 30 -8.01 6.76 -7.27
CA TYR A 30 -7.90 6.09 -8.57
C TYR A 30 -7.88 4.57 -8.48
N SER A 31 -7.99 3.96 -7.30
CA SER A 31 -8.08 2.49 -7.20
C SER A 31 -9.34 1.96 -7.87
N PRO A 32 -9.22 1.10 -8.90
CA PRO A 32 -10.40 0.52 -9.54
C PRO A 32 -11.13 -0.39 -8.57
N PHE A 33 -12.44 -0.58 -8.79
CA PHE A 33 -13.29 -1.35 -7.88
C PHE A 33 -12.77 -2.77 -7.60
N ARG A 34 -12.25 -3.47 -8.62
CA ARG A 34 -11.64 -4.81 -8.46
C ARG A 34 -10.51 -4.85 -7.41
N CYS A 35 -9.71 -3.79 -7.30
CA CYS A 35 -8.63 -3.72 -6.31
C CYS A 35 -9.15 -3.60 -4.88
N GLN A 36 -10.40 -3.16 -4.71
CA GLN A 36 -11.07 -2.99 -3.43
C GLN A 36 -11.72 -4.28 -2.93
N THR A 37 -11.91 -5.26 -3.81
CA THR A 37 -12.46 -6.60 -3.50
C THR A 37 -11.40 -7.69 -3.50
N CYS A 38 -10.21 -7.43 -4.04
CA CYS A 38 -9.06 -8.36 -3.99
C CYS A 38 -8.53 -8.52 -2.56
N ILE A 39 -8.57 -9.75 -2.05
CA ILE A 39 -8.05 -10.10 -0.70
C ILE A 39 -6.55 -10.47 -0.71
N ASP A 40 -5.96 -10.67 -1.89
CA ASP A 40 -4.52 -10.92 -1.99
C ASP A 40 -3.74 -9.59 -1.97
N GLY A 41 -2.72 -9.54 -1.13
CA GLY A 41 -1.78 -8.44 -1.01
C GLY A 41 -0.32 -8.86 -1.01
N SER A 42 -0.03 -10.15 -1.21
CA SER A 42 1.33 -10.70 -1.16
C SER A 42 1.66 -11.64 -2.30
N SER A 43 0.80 -11.70 -3.33
CA SER A 43 0.91 -12.65 -4.43
C SER A 43 1.02 -14.06 -3.88
N GLU A 44 -0.02 -14.53 -3.18
CA GLU A 44 0.03 -15.76 -2.38
C GLU A 44 0.33 -17.01 -3.23
N PHE A 45 0.00 -16.98 -4.52
CA PHE A 45 0.21 -18.07 -5.47
C PHE A 45 1.51 -17.97 -6.30
N ALA A 46 2.35 -16.97 -6.06
CA ALA A 46 3.62 -16.84 -6.78
C ALA A 46 4.69 -17.77 -6.19
N ASP A 47 5.55 -18.34 -7.04
CA ASP A 47 6.76 -19.05 -6.60
C ASP A 47 7.68 -18.13 -5.76
N ILE A 48 7.80 -16.87 -6.21
CA ILE A 48 8.59 -15.81 -5.60
C ILE A 48 7.74 -14.53 -5.56
N SER A 49 7.53 -13.97 -4.36
CA SER A 49 6.91 -12.66 -4.19
C SER A 49 7.97 -11.61 -3.86
N VAL A 50 7.98 -10.49 -4.58
CA VAL A 50 8.92 -9.38 -4.36
C VAL A 50 8.17 -8.13 -3.92
N SER A 51 8.71 -7.41 -2.94
CA SER A 51 8.14 -6.15 -2.46
C SER A 51 9.22 -5.22 -1.93
N ASP A 52 8.94 -3.93 -1.83
CA ASP A 52 9.86 -2.99 -1.20
C ASP A 52 9.88 -3.11 0.33
N ALA A 53 11.07 -3.01 0.92
CA ALA A 53 11.28 -2.99 2.37
C ALA A 53 11.08 -1.58 2.95
N TRP A 54 9.83 -1.10 2.95
CA TRP A 54 9.43 0.26 3.33
C TRP A 54 9.47 0.58 4.85
N THR A 55 10.51 0.13 5.57
CA THR A 55 10.66 0.32 7.03
C THR A 55 11.36 1.62 7.37
N ARG A 56 10.89 2.28 8.43
CA ARG A 56 11.53 3.47 9.00
C ARG A 56 11.95 3.23 10.45
N ASP A 57 13.01 3.89 10.87
CA ASP A 57 13.40 4.02 12.28
C ASP A 57 12.46 4.99 13.04
N GLU A 58 12.75 5.22 14.32
CA GLU A 58 12.01 6.14 15.19
C GLU A 58 12.12 7.62 14.77
N PHE A 59 13.17 7.97 14.03
CA PHE A 59 13.41 9.30 13.47
C PHE A 59 12.74 9.49 12.11
N GLY A 60 12.21 8.43 11.51
CA GLY A 60 11.53 8.45 10.22
C GLY A 60 12.45 8.21 9.02
N ASN A 61 13.71 7.86 9.23
CA ASN A 61 14.65 7.50 8.17
C ASN A 61 14.37 6.09 7.66
N TYR A 62 14.53 5.86 6.36
CA TYR A 62 14.42 4.51 5.80
C TYR A 62 15.63 3.67 6.18
N LEU A 63 15.37 2.51 6.78
CA LEU A 63 16.41 1.55 7.17
C LEU A 63 17.00 0.84 5.96
N PHE A 64 16.18 0.56 4.96
CA PHE A 64 16.56 -0.19 3.77
C PHE A 64 16.44 0.71 2.53
N LYS A 65 17.59 1.13 2.00
CA LYS A 65 17.69 1.94 0.78
C LYS A 65 18.05 1.01 -0.37
N SER A 66 17.29 1.08 -1.46
CA SER A 66 17.53 0.29 -2.68
C SER A 66 17.53 -1.23 -2.47
N GLN A 67 16.75 -1.71 -1.49
CA GLN A 67 16.61 -3.14 -1.21
C GLN A 67 15.15 -3.58 -1.38
N SER A 68 14.97 -4.75 -1.96
CA SER A 68 13.69 -5.43 -2.05
C SER A 68 13.67 -6.62 -1.10
N LYS A 69 12.48 -6.90 -0.57
CA LYS A 69 12.18 -8.12 0.17
C LYS A 69 11.67 -9.18 -0.80
N LEU A 70 12.27 -10.36 -0.72
CA LEU A 70 11.84 -11.55 -1.44
C LEU A 70 11.19 -12.55 -0.48
N LEU A 71 10.20 -13.28 -0.96
CA LEU A 71 9.58 -14.41 -0.28
C LEU A 71 9.44 -15.56 -1.28
N ALA A 72 10.26 -16.60 -1.11
CA ALA A 72 10.11 -17.85 -1.85
C ALA A 72 9.04 -18.73 -1.18
N ARG A 73 8.18 -19.36 -1.96
CA ARG A 73 7.09 -20.21 -1.45
C ARG A 73 7.21 -21.66 -1.89
N THR A 74 7.76 -21.89 -3.07
CA THR A 74 7.84 -23.22 -3.70
C THR A 74 9.30 -23.62 -3.89
N ASN A 75 9.55 -24.92 -4.03
CA ASN A 75 10.89 -25.45 -4.35
C ASN A 75 11.44 -24.85 -5.66
N LYS A 76 10.56 -24.62 -6.64
CA LYS A 76 10.92 -23.94 -7.88
C LYS A 76 11.43 -22.52 -7.62
N GLY A 77 10.72 -21.74 -6.81
CA GLY A 77 11.15 -20.39 -6.44
C GLY A 77 12.49 -20.37 -5.68
N ILE A 78 12.68 -21.33 -4.77
CA ILE A 78 13.93 -21.50 -4.02
C ILE A 78 15.10 -21.80 -4.98
N ASN A 79 14.91 -22.73 -5.92
CA ASN A 79 15.94 -23.10 -6.89
C ASN A 79 16.33 -21.92 -7.79
N ILE A 80 15.34 -21.19 -8.33
CA ILE A 80 15.59 -19.99 -9.16
C ILE A 80 16.40 -18.94 -8.39
N ILE A 81 16.07 -18.69 -7.12
CA ILE A 81 16.82 -17.75 -6.28
C ILE A 81 18.24 -18.27 -6.04
N SER A 82 18.40 -19.57 -5.76
CA SER A 82 19.72 -20.19 -5.55
C SER A 82 20.60 -20.03 -6.79
N ASP A 83 20.06 -20.28 -7.98
CA ASP A 83 20.80 -20.16 -9.23
C ASP A 83 21.18 -18.71 -9.53
N ALA A 84 20.29 -17.75 -9.26
CA ALA A 84 20.59 -16.32 -9.39
C ALA A 84 21.66 -15.83 -8.41
N ILE A 85 21.73 -16.41 -7.21
CA ILE A 85 22.80 -16.15 -6.24
C ILE A 85 24.12 -16.74 -6.75
N LYS A 86 24.12 -18.01 -7.18
CA LYS A 86 25.31 -18.69 -7.71
C LYS A 86 25.88 -17.98 -8.94
N SER A 87 25.04 -17.42 -9.80
CA SER A 87 25.47 -16.67 -10.98
C SER A 87 25.95 -15.24 -10.68
N GLY A 88 25.87 -14.78 -9.42
CA GLY A 88 26.21 -13.42 -9.02
C GLY A 88 25.18 -12.36 -9.44
N ALA A 89 24.02 -12.75 -9.98
CA ALA A 89 22.98 -11.82 -10.42
C ALA A 89 22.16 -11.25 -9.25
N LEU A 90 22.18 -11.94 -8.10
CA LEU A 90 21.42 -11.56 -6.92
C LEU A 90 22.27 -11.67 -5.64
N VAL A 91 22.35 -10.58 -4.88
CA VAL A 91 22.89 -10.58 -3.52
C VAL A 91 21.73 -10.60 -2.54
N VAL A 92 21.73 -11.57 -1.61
CA VAL A 92 20.67 -11.73 -0.61
C VAL A 92 21.24 -11.79 0.80
N GLU A 93 20.40 -11.41 1.76
CA GLU A 93 20.62 -11.59 3.20
C GLU A 93 19.38 -12.29 3.77
N ASP A 94 19.57 -13.25 4.68
CA ASP A 94 18.44 -13.85 5.39
C ASP A 94 17.89 -12.86 6.44
N VAL A 95 16.64 -12.46 6.23
CA VAL A 95 15.94 -11.47 7.05
C VAL A 95 14.79 -12.09 7.85
N THR A 96 14.72 -13.41 7.96
CA THR A 96 13.63 -14.16 8.59
C THR A 96 13.38 -13.72 10.04
N VAL A 97 14.45 -13.56 10.82
CA VAL A 97 14.38 -13.12 12.22
C VAL A 97 14.38 -11.59 12.37
N ASN A 98 14.64 -10.84 11.30
CA ASN A 98 14.79 -9.40 11.36
C ASN A 98 13.43 -8.70 11.53
N LYS A 99 13.20 -8.11 12.72
CA LYS A 99 11.96 -7.40 13.05
C LYS A 99 11.67 -6.23 12.10
N HIS A 100 12.69 -5.61 11.53
CA HIS A 100 12.54 -4.49 10.61
C HIS A 100 11.99 -4.94 9.25
N TYR A 101 12.05 -6.23 8.91
CA TYR A 101 11.42 -6.79 7.70
C TYR A 101 9.96 -7.24 7.91
N LYS A 102 9.38 -7.03 9.11
CA LYS A 102 7.95 -7.22 9.41
C LYS A 102 7.11 -6.00 8.94
N THR A 103 7.21 -5.69 7.66
CA THR A 103 6.56 -4.56 6.98
C THR A 103 5.08 -4.82 6.65
N HIS A 104 4.42 -3.83 6.02
CA HIS A 104 3.11 -3.98 5.38
C HIS A 104 1.92 -4.35 6.29
N ARG A 105 2.02 -4.13 7.61
CA ARG A 105 0.94 -4.41 8.58
C ARG A 105 -0.41 -3.79 8.20
N LEU A 106 -0.41 -2.54 7.72
CA LEU A 106 -1.63 -1.86 7.27
C LEU A 106 -2.22 -2.52 6.01
N HIS A 107 -1.36 -2.96 5.09
CA HIS A 107 -1.80 -3.66 3.89
C HIS A 107 -2.37 -5.04 4.26
N ARG A 108 -1.69 -5.79 5.14
CA ARG A 108 -2.20 -7.06 5.71
C ARG A 108 -3.57 -6.86 6.36
N ARG A 109 -3.73 -5.83 7.21
CA ARG A 109 -5.04 -5.53 7.83
C ARG A 109 -6.09 -5.19 6.77
N LYS A 110 -5.76 -4.37 5.77
CA LYS A 110 -6.71 -4.03 4.71
C LYS A 110 -7.16 -5.27 3.91
N LYS A 111 -6.23 -6.14 3.56
CA LYS A 111 -6.46 -7.32 2.72
C LYS A 111 -7.08 -8.50 3.47
N GLY A 112 -6.69 -8.71 4.74
CA GLY A 112 -7.21 -9.78 5.58
C GLY A 112 -8.47 -9.43 6.38
N LEU A 113 -8.75 -8.15 6.65
CA LEU A 113 -9.93 -7.71 7.42
C LEU A 113 -10.90 -6.90 6.56
N LYS A 114 -10.50 -5.69 6.14
CA LYS A 114 -11.44 -4.74 5.52
C LYS A 114 -12.00 -5.23 4.18
N THR A 115 -11.17 -5.88 3.38
CA THR A 115 -11.56 -6.32 2.03
C THR A 115 -12.57 -7.49 2.08
N PRO A 116 -12.36 -8.55 2.88
CA PRO A 116 -13.37 -9.58 3.10
C PRO A 116 -14.70 -9.02 3.63
N LEU A 117 -14.66 -8.08 4.60
CA LEU A 117 -15.86 -7.43 5.11
C LEU A 117 -16.62 -6.67 4.02
N ARG A 118 -15.90 -5.95 3.16
CA ARG A 118 -16.48 -5.27 2.00
C ARG A 118 -17.14 -6.26 1.05
N VAL A 119 -16.44 -7.33 0.69
CA VAL A 119 -16.92 -8.37 -0.23
C VAL A 119 -18.21 -8.98 0.31
N GLU A 120 -18.22 -9.36 1.58
CA GLU A 120 -19.39 -9.93 2.24
C GLU A 120 -20.57 -8.94 2.29
N ARG A 121 -20.30 -7.67 2.61
CA ARG A 121 -21.34 -6.62 2.60
C ARG A 121 -21.93 -6.40 1.21
N LEU A 122 -21.11 -6.42 0.16
CA LEU A 122 -21.55 -6.28 -1.22
C LEU A 122 -22.34 -7.52 -1.66
N LYS A 123 -21.90 -8.72 -1.30
CA LYS A 123 -22.61 -9.98 -1.52
C LYS A 123 -24.02 -9.95 -0.93
N ARG A 124 -24.17 -9.49 0.32
CA ARG A 124 -25.49 -9.32 0.98
C ARG A 124 -26.40 -8.31 0.29
N LYS A 125 -25.83 -7.37 -0.47
CA LYS A 125 -26.58 -6.41 -1.28
C LYS A 125 -26.92 -6.93 -2.68
N GLY A 126 -26.66 -8.20 -2.98
CA GLY A 126 -26.86 -8.80 -4.30
C GLY A 126 -25.86 -8.34 -5.36
N ILE A 127 -24.77 -7.66 -4.96
CA ILE A 127 -23.73 -7.23 -5.90
C ILE A 127 -22.82 -8.41 -6.20
N VAL A 128 -22.53 -8.61 -7.50
CA VAL A 128 -21.59 -9.64 -7.96
C VAL A 128 -20.19 -9.34 -7.41
N VAL A 129 -19.63 -10.30 -6.68
CA VAL A 129 -18.30 -10.22 -6.07
C VAL A 129 -17.51 -11.51 -6.29
N PRO A 130 -16.17 -11.46 -6.20
CA PRO A 130 -15.36 -12.67 -6.24
C PRO A 130 -15.73 -13.64 -5.12
N LYS A 131 -15.71 -14.93 -5.43
CA LYS A 131 -15.84 -16.01 -4.45
C LYS A 131 -14.45 -16.33 -3.91
N TYR A 132 -14.30 -16.29 -2.59
CA TYR A 132 -13.08 -16.68 -1.90
C TYR A 132 -13.38 -17.87 -0.98
N ASP A 133 -12.36 -18.70 -0.78
CA ASP A 133 -12.32 -19.82 0.15
C ASP A 133 -12.17 -19.38 1.63
N LYS A 134 -11.89 -18.10 1.86
CA LYS A 134 -11.72 -17.53 3.21
C LYS A 134 -13.04 -17.02 3.78
N VAL A 135 -13.36 -17.45 5.00
CA VAL A 135 -14.49 -16.92 5.77
C VAL A 135 -14.22 -15.46 6.16
N PRO A 136 -15.18 -14.53 5.98
CA PRO A 136 -15.00 -13.15 6.41
C PRO A 136 -14.85 -13.10 7.94
N PRO A 137 -13.86 -12.36 8.47
CA PRO A 137 -13.67 -12.22 9.91
C PRO A 137 -14.87 -11.51 10.54
N ARG A 138 -15.12 -11.77 11.84
CA ARG A 138 -16.12 -11.02 12.62
C ARG A 138 -15.54 -9.66 12.99
N PRO A 139 -16.10 -8.54 12.48
CA PRO A 139 -15.54 -7.22 12.76
C PRO A 139 -16.06 -6.68 14.08
N THR A 140 -15.27 -5.82 14.70
CA THR A 140 -15.80 -4.88 15.69
C THR A 140 -16.67 -3.79 15.03
N LEU A 141 -17.48 -3.07 15.81
CA LEU A 141 -18.25 -1.92 15.31
C LEU A 141 -17.33 -0.87 14.67
N LYS A 142 -16.21 -0.57 15.34
CA LYS A 142 -15.19 0.36 14.85
C LYS A 142 -14.65 -0.05 13.49
N GLU A 143 -14.33 -1.33 13.31
CA GLU A 143 -13.79 -1.85 12.04
C GLU A 143 -14.79 -1.80 10.90
N SER A 144 -16.08 -2.03 11.22
CA SER A 144 -17.17 -1.88 10.26
C SER A 144 -17.31 -0.43 9.80
N ILE A 145 -17.22 0.54 10.72
CA ILE A 145 -17.24 1.97 10.40
C ILE A 145 -16.00 2.35 9.57
N GLU A 146 -14.80 1.90 9.98
CA GLU A 146 -13.54 2.15 9.26
C GLU A 146 -13.57 1.59 7.82
N GLU A 147 -14.20 0.43 7.59
CA GLU A 147 -14.40 -0.14 6.26
C GLU A 147 -15.37 0.70 5.43
N ARG A 148 -16.51 1.09 6.00
CA ARG A 148 -17.54 1.89 5.33
C ARG A 148 -17.03 3.27 4.93
N LEU A 149 -16.31 3.95 5.82
CA LEU A 149 -15.68 5.24 5.53
C LEU A 149 -14.65 5.11 4.40
N GLU A 150 -13.80 4.08 4.43
CA GLU A 150 -12.84 3.83 3.35
C GLU A 150 -13.54 3.56 2.01
N THR A 151 -14.62 2.76 2.02
CA THR A 151 -15.44 2.52 0.81
C THR A 151 -16.08 3.80 0.29
N PHE A 152 -16.61 4.63 1.19
CA PHE A 152 -17.24 5.89 0.81
C PHE A 152 -16.22 6.84 0.16
N VAL A 153 -15.04 7.01 0.74
CA VAL A 153 -13.97 7.84 0.15
C VAL A 153 -13.57 7.32 -1.23
N MET A 154 -13.39 6.01 -1.38
CA MET A 154 -13.07 5.41 -2.68
C MET A 154 -14.21 5.53 -3.70
N PHE A 155 -15.46 5.52 -3.23
CA PHE A 155 -16.64 5.74 -4.06
C PHE A 155 -16.70 7.19 -4.57
N LEU A 156 -16.46 8.18 -3.71
CA LEU A 156 -16.34 9.58 -4.12
C LEU A 156 -15.22 9.77 -5.16
N GLY A 157 -14.12 9.04 -5.02
CA GLY A 157 -13.02 9.00 -5.99
C GLY A 157 -13.44 8.55 -7.40
N ARG A 158 -14.59 7.88 -7.58
CA ARG A 158 -15.06 7.48 -8.92
C ARG A 158 -15.58 8.65 -9.74
N TYR A 159 -16.07 9.69 -9.07
CA TYR A 159 -16.68 10.84 -9.72
C TYR A 159 -15.62 11.86 -10.12
N ARG A 160 -15.47 12.09 -11.43
CA ARG A 160 -14.45 12.99 -11.98
C ARG A 160 -14.52 14.40 -11.37
N TYR A 161 -15.72 14.93 -11.14
CA TYR A 161 -15.94 16.25 -10.56
C TYR A 161 -15.55 16.37 -9.09
N ILE A 162 -15.45 15.26 -8.34
CA ILE A 162 -14.90 15.23 -6.97
C ILE A 162 -13.41 14.96 -7.04
N ARG A 163 -13.03 13.91 -7.78
CA ARG A 163 -11.66 13.39 -7.85
C ARG A 163 -10.67 14.44 -8.31
N TYR A 164 -10.97 15.19 -9.39
CA TYR A 164 -10.00 16.09 -9.99
C TYR A 164 -9.72 17.35 -9.17
N PRO A 165 -10.74 18.10 -8.68
CA PRO A 165 -10.49 19.21 -7.78
C PRO A 165 -9.76 18.77 -6.51
N LEU A 166 -10.18 17.65 -5.91
CA LEU A 166 -9.55 17.12 -4.70
C LEU A 166 -8.10 16.70 -4.94
N TYR A 167 -7.81 16.00 -6.04
CA TYR A 167 -6.44 15.63 -6.40
C TYR A 167 -5.58 16.88 -6.63
N LYS A 168 -6.08 17.83 -7.44
CA LYS A 168 -5.39 19.11 -7.73
C LYS A 168 -5.06 19.85 -6.43
N PHE A 169 -6.02 19.93 -5.51
CA PHE A 169 -5.82 20.53 -4.19
C PHE A 169 -4.75 19.79 -3.38
N LEU A 170 -4.87 18.47 -3.22
CA LEU A 170 -3.96 17.64 -2.41
C LEU A 170 -2.51 17.62 -2.95
N THR A 171 -2.32 17.78 -4.26
CA THR A 171 -0.98 17.87 -4.88
C THR A 171 -0.46 19.29 -5.00
N SER A 172 -1.27 20.31 -4.74
CA SER A 172 -0.87 21.72 -4.76
C SER A 172 -0.05 22.12 -3.52
N LYS A 173 0.46 23.35 -3.53
CA LYS A 173 1.11 23.96 -2.36
C LYS A 173 0.19 24.02 -1.13
N PHE A 174 -1.13 24.14 -1.34
CA PHE A 174 -2.12 24.17 -0.25
C PHE A 174 -2.32 22.80 0.43
N GLY A 175 -1.97 21.70 -0.23
CA GLY A 175 -2.00 20.36 0.36
C GLY A 175 -0.80 20.06 1.27
N VAL A 176 0.26 20.89 1.24
CA VAL A 176 1.51 20.66 1.99
C VAL A 176 1.29 20.68 3.51
N PRO A 177 0.54 21.64 4.12
CA PRO A 177 0.28 21.63 5.55
C PRO A 177 -0.38 20.32 6.02
N ILE A 178 -1.33 19.77 5.26
CA ILE A 178 -2.01 18.51 5.59
C ILE A 178 -1.01 17.34 5.67
N VAL A 179 -0.08 17.28 4.70
CA VAL A 179 0.97 16.25 4.68
C VAL A 179 1.91 16.41 5.87
N LYS A 180 2.32 17.66 6.18
CA LYS A 180 3.19 17.94 7.33
C LYS A 180 2.53 17.54 8.65
N ILE A 181 1.26 17.88 8.86
CA ILE A 181 0.49 17.46 10.04
C ILE A 181 0.46 15.93 10.13
N ARG A 182 0.16 15.24 9.02
CA ARG A 182 0.16 13.78 8.98
C ARG A 182 1.53 13.18 9.33
N GLN A 183 2.61 13.76 8.82
CA GLN A 183 3.98 13.33 9.12
C GLN A 183 4.32 13.54 10.60
N LEU A 184 3.89 14.66 11.20
CA LEU A 184 4.07 14.93 12.63
C LEU A 184 3.29 13.95 13.51
N ILE A 185 2.04 13.64 13.18
CA ILE A 185 1.25 12.63 13.90
C ILE A 185 1.94 11.26 13.80
N LYS A 186 2.44 10.94 12.60
CA LYS A 186 3.12 9.67 12.33
C LYS A 186 4.45 9.57 13.08
N SER A 187 5.26 10.63 13.12
CA SER A 187 6.54 10.64 13.84
C SER A 187 6.32 10.49 15.35
N ARG A 188 5.33 11.19 15.93
CA ARG A 188 4.92 11.01 17.33
C ARG A 188 4.53 9.57 17.65
N LYS A 189 3.84 8.89 16.72
CA LYS A 189 3.47 7.48 16.87
C LYS A 189 4.68 6.53 16.85
N TYR A 190 5.72 6.84 16.06
CA TYR A 190 6.93 6.01 16.01
C TYR A 190 7.86 6.24 17.20
N ARG A 191 8.01 7.49 17.67
CA ARG A 191 8.78 7.80 18.91
C ARG A 191 8.21 7.16 20.18
N ARG A 192 6.92 6.82 20.19
CA ARG A 192 6.25 6.19 21.33
C ARG A 192 6.30 4.66 21.30
N LYS A 193 6.99 4.06 20.32
CA LYS A 193 7.17 2.61 20.25
C LYS A 193 8.57 2.26 20.75
N PRO A 194 8.70 1.44 21.79
CA PRO A 194 10.00 0.87 22.16
C PRO A 194 10.56 -0.03 21.05
#